data_AF-A0A955Y9I4-F1
#
_entry.id   AF-A0A955Y9I4-F1
#
_cell.length_a   1.000
_cell.length_b   1.000
_cell.length_c   1.000
_cell.angle_alpha   90.00
_cell.angle_beta   90.00
_cell.angle_gamma   90.00
#
_symmetry.space_group_name_H-M   'P 1'
#
loop_
_entity.id
_entity.type
_entity.pdbx_description
1 polymer ?
#
loop_
_entity_poly.entity_id
_entity_poly.type
_entity_poly.pdbx_seq_one_letter_code
_entity_poly.pdbx_strand_id
1 'polypeptide(L)'
;WDAYMTSYQSYLTDPDLLTVSAVIDASNCSLGGGGYPEIVNATGGVVLDLCGDWAADIDDLGATTVSSVDELQLTQPAAEGTIDVTIAGSAASGWTYDPAANAISFDPPLGEGTTVTVDYAVLSTCE
;
A
#
# COMPACT_ATOMS: atom_id res chain seq x y z
N TRP A 1 -20.71 5.72 -6.12
CA TRP A 1 -19.33 5.30 -5.87
C TRP A 1 -19.18 4.80 -4.42
N ASP A 2 -19.71 5.55 -3.43
CA ASP A 2 -19.67 5.21 -2.00
C ASP A 2 -20.13 3.76 -1.66
N ALA A 3 -21.29 3.32 -2.14
CA ALA A 3 -21.77 1.95 -1.93
C ALA A 3 -20.86 0.86 -2.52
N TYR A 4 -20.14 1.16 -3.61
CA TYR A 4 -19.17 0.22 -4.19
C TYR A 4 -17.88 0.19 -3.36
N MET A 5 -17.42 1.35 -2.89
CA MET A 5 -16.26 1.46 -2.00
C MET A 5 -16.47 0.66 -0.71
N THR A 6 -17.62 0.85 -0.04
CA THR A 6 -17.97 0.09 1.17
C THR A 6 -18.04 -1.42 0.90
N SER A 7 -18.52 -1.83 -0.27
CA SER A 7 -18.53 -3.25 -0.63
C SER A 7 -17.12 -3.80 -0.81
N TYR A 8 -16.20 -3.07 -1.46
CA TYR A 8 -14.82 -3.54 -1.65
C TYR A 8 -14.03 -3.56 -0.34
N GLN A 9 -14.19 -2.53 0.50
CA GLN A 9 -13.61 -2.47 1.83
C GLN A 9 -14.04 -3.65 2.72
N SER A 10 -15.27 -4.17 2.56
CA SER A 10 -15.76 -5.31 3.34
C SER A 10 -15.04 -6.64 3.06
N TYR A 11 -14.30 -6.73 1.95
CA TYR A 11 -13.48 -7.90 1.62
C TYR A 11 -12.05 -7.81 2.16
N LEU A 12 -11.65 -6.66 2.69
CA LEU A 12 -10.31 -6.45 3.24
C LEU A 12 -10.34 -6.61 4.77
N THR A 13 -9.29 -7.20 5.31
CA THR A 13 -9.07 -7.23 6.77
C THR A 13 -8.86 -5.82 7.31
N ASP A 14 -8.20 -4.96 6.53
CA ASP A 14 -8.02 -3.54 6.78
C ASP A 14 -8.63 -2.74 5.60
N PRO A 15 -9.72 -2.00 5.83
CA PRO A 15 -10.38 -1.15 4.83
C PRO A 15 -9.48 -0.07 4.22
N ASP A 16 -8.45 0.37 4.93
CA ASP A 16 -7.57 1.46 4.51
C ASP A 16 -6.54 0.99 3.46
N LEU A 17 -6.41 -0.32 3.25
CA LEU A 17 -5.59 -0.92 2.19
C LEU A 17 -6.26 -0.93 0.81
N LEU A 18 -7.49 -0.43 0.69
CA LEU A 18 -8.15 -0.33 -0.61
C LEU A 18 -7.58 0.84 -1.40
N THR A 19 -6.77 0.55 -2.42
CA THR A 19 -6.37 1.53 -3.45
C THR A 19 -7.19 1.32 -4.72
N VAL A 20 -7.80 2.39 -5.25
CA VAL A 20 -8.53 2.37 -6.53
C VAL A 20 -7.87 3.33 -7.50
N SER A 21 -7.40 2.81 -8.63
CA SER A 21 -6.91 3.61 -9.76
C SER A 21 -7.85 3.44 -10.96
N ALA A 22 -7.95 4.45 -11.84
CA ALA A 22 -8.90 4.44 -12.94
C ALA A 22 -8.38 5.11 -14.21
N VAL A 23 -8.73 4.55 -15.37
CA VAL A 23 -8.61 5.22 -16.68
C VAL A 23 -9.98 5.78 -17.02
N ILE A 24 -10.10 7.10 -17.05
CA ILE A 24 -11.39 7.78 -17.21
C ILE A 24 -11.27 8.95 -18.18
N ASP A 25 -12.41 9.37 -18.72
CA ASP A 25 -12.51 10.59 -19.52
C ASP A 25 -12.32 11.83 -18.63
N ALA A 26 -11.07 12.24 -18.43
CA ALA A 26 -10.69 13.36 -17.58
C ALA A 26 -10.71 14.69 -18.35
N SER A 27 -10.43 14.66 -19.65
CA SER A 27 -10.43 15.86 -20.52
C SER A 27 -11.75 16.09 -21.28
N ASN A 28 -12.81 15.33 -20.96
CA ASN A 28 -14.16 15.43 -21.51
C ASN A 28 -14.24 15.22 -23.03
N CYS A 29 -13.51 14.24 -23.58
CA CYS A 29 -13.70 13.80 -24.96
C CYS A 29 -14.94 12.88 -25.14
N SER A 30 -15.64 12.52 -24.06
CA SER A 30 -16.81 11.64 -24.03
C SER A 30 -17.83 12.08 -22.96
N LEU A 31 -18.38 11.13 -22.18
CA LEU A 31 -19.44 11.32 -21.18
C LEU A 31 -18.93 11.79 -19.81
N GLY A 32 -17.63 12.06 -19.65
CA GLY A 32 -16.98 12.46 -18.41
C GLY A 32 -16.75 11.31 -17.42
N GLY A 33 -15.77 11.48 -16.52
CA GLY A 33 -15.30 10.46 -15.58
C GLY A 33 -16.25 10.08 -14.42
N GLY A 34 -17.53 10.47 -14.44
CA GLY A 34 -18.57 10.23 -13.43
C GLY A 34 -18.17 9.56 -12.10
N GLY A 35 -17.94 10.33 -11.03
CA GLY A 35 -17.79 9.82 -9.66
C GLY A 35 -16.53 8.97 -9.38
N TYR A 36 -15.80 8.58 -10.42
CA TYR A 36 -14.56 7.81 -10.33
C TYR A 36 -13.34 8.65 -9.88
N PRO A 37 -13.19 9.94 -10.27
CA PRO A 37 -12.13 10.79 -9.69
C PRO A 37 -12.20 10.85 -8.16
N GLU A 38 -13.40 10.88 -7.61
CA GLU A 38 -13.66 11.03 -6.18
C GLU A 38 -13.22 9.79 -5.39
N ILE A 39 -13.48 8.58 -5.90
CA ILE A 39 -13.03 7.34 -5.24
C ILE A 39 -11.52 7.15 -5.38
N VAL A 40 -10.94 7.50 -6.53
CA VAL A 40 -9.49 7.43 -6.75
C VAL A 40 -8.76 8.37 -5.79
N ASN A 41 -9.24 9.61 -5.65
CA ASN A 41 -8.68 10.57 -4.71
C ASN A 41 -8.89 10.16 -3.24
N ALA A 42 -10.00 9.51 -2.91
CA ALA A 42 -10.26 9.02 -1.54
C ALA A 42 -9.36 7.85 -1.14
N THR A 43 -8.86 7.08 -2.11
CA THR A 43 -8.08 5.85 -1.89
C THR A 43 -6.60 6.00 -2.26
N GLY A 44 -6.18 7.20 -2.69
CA GLY A 44 -4.78 7.49 -3.04
C GLY A 44 -4.28 6.85 -4.33
N GLY A 45 -5.18 6.39 -5.21
CA GLY A 45 -4.80 5.82 -6.50
C GLY A 45 -4.52 6.88 -7.58
N VAL A 46 -4.31 6.42 -8.83
CA VAL A 46 -3.99 7.27 -9.98
C VAL A 46 -5.14 7.33 -10.98
N VAL A 47 -5.36 8.53 -11.53
CA VAL A 47 -6.26 8.78 -12.65
C VAL A 47 -5.43 8.92 -13.93
N LEU A 48 -5.68 8.06 -14.92
CA LEU A 48 -5.20 8.25 -16.29
C LEU A 48 -6.32 8.81 -17.18
N ASP A 49 -5.94 9.67 -18.14
CA ASP A 49 -6.89 10.25 -19.09
C ASP A 49 -7.11 9.35 -20.31
N LEU A 50 -8.32 8.79 -20.42
CA LEU A 50 -8.76 7.97 -21.53
C LEU A 50 -8.62 8.67 -22.90
N CYS A 51 -8.71 10.00 -22.92
CA CYS A 51 -8.65 10.79 -24.14
C CYS A 51 -7.21 11.07 -24.61
N GLY A 52 -6.23 10.86 -23.73
CA GLY A 52 -4.81 10.92 -24.04
C GLY A 52 -4.27 9.57 -24.49
N ASP A 53 -2.94 9.46 -24.56
CA ASP A 53 -2.26 8.18 -24.76
C ASP A 53 -2.14 7.42 -23.43
N TRP A 54 -3.27 7.08 -22.82
CA TRP A 54 -3.31 6.35 -21.54
C TRP A 54 -2.52 5.04 -21.56
N ALA A 55 -2.31 4.47 -22.76
CA ALA A 55 -1.54 3.24 -22.93
C ALA A 55 -0.04 3.47 -22.68
N ALA A 56 0.47 4.68 -22.89
CA ALA A 56 1.84 5.04 -22.55
C ALA A 56 2.06 5.16 -21.03
N ASP A 57 1.01 5.52 -20.29
CA ASP A 57 1.06 5.76 -18.85
C ASP A 57 0.57 4.53 -18.03
N ILE A 58 0.31 3.39 -18.68
CA ILE A 58 -0.20 2.20 -18.00
C ILE A 58 0.81 1.59 -17.02
N ASP A 59 2.11 1.83 -17.24
CA ASP A 59 3.15 1.44 -16.30
C ASP A 59 3.04 2.23 -14.99
N ASP A 60 2.54 3.46 -15.01
CA ASP A 60 2.29 4.26 -13.79
C ASP A 60 1.15 3.65 -12.96
N LEU A 61 0.11 3.08 -13.60
CA LEU A 61 -0.92 2.31 -12.89
C LEU A 61 -0.33 1.08 -12.20
N GLY A 62 0.57 0.37 -12.90
CA GLY A 62 1.29 -0.77 -12.35
C GLY A 62 2.09 -0.37 -11.12
N ALA A 63 2.90 0.69 -11.22
CA ALA A 63 3.69 1.20 -10.12
C ALA A 63 2.82 1.63 -8.92
N THR A 64 1.66 2.25 -9.15
CA THR A 64 0.77 2.68 -8.06
C THR A 64 0.07 1.51 -7.37
N THR A 65 -0.17 0.40 -8.07
CA THR A 65 -0.73 -0.82 -7.45
C THR A 65 0.29 -1.58 -6.58
N VAL A 66 1.58 -1.27 -6.73
CA VAL A 66 2.69 -1.96 -6.05
C VAL A 66 3.43 -1.03 -5.07
N SER A 67 3.30 0.30 -5.21
CA SER A 67 3.76 1.30 -4.26
C SER A 67 2.85 1.29 -3.03
N SER A 68 3.28 1.00 -1.82
CA SER A 68 4.59 0.69 -1.28
C SER A 68 4.27 -0.21 -0.09
N VAL A 69 5.07 -1.25 0.19
CA VAL A 69 4.97 -1.88 1.50
C VAL A 69 5.61 -0.92 2.50
N ASP A 70 4.85 0.11 2.87
CA ASP A 70 5.21 1.03 3.94
C ASP A 70 5.15 0.31 5.26
N GLU A 71 4.39 -0.79 5.35
CA GLU A 71 4.13 -1.52 6.57
C GLU A 71 4.15 -3.04 6.35
N LEU A 72 5.00 -3.73 7.10
CA LEU A 72 5.10 -5.19 7.13
C LEU A 72 4.52 -5.72 8.45
N GLN A 73 3.39 -6.41 8.36
CA GLN A 73 2.74 -6.97 9.53
C GLN A 73 3.46 -8.24 10.01
N LEU A 74 3.80 -8.29 11.29
CA LEU A 74 4.45 -9.44 11.89
C LEU A 74 3.42 -10.52 12.22
N THR A 75 3.82 -11.78 12.08
CA THR A 75 2.95 -12.92 12.37
C THR A 75 2.72 -13.14 13.87
N GLN A 76 3.64 -12.70 14.72
CA GLN A 76 3.51 -12.73 16.18
C GLN A 76 4.04 -11.43 16.80
N PRO A 77 3.59 -11.07 18.02
CA PRO A 77 4.15 -9.94 18.77
C PRO A 77 5.66 -10.11 18.95
N ALA A 78 6.42 -9.10 18.58
CA ALA A 78 7.88 -9.11 18.69
C ALA A 78 8.33 -8.50 20.02
N ALA A 79 9.41 -9.04 20.58
CA ALA A 79 10.15 -8.35 21.62
C ALA A 79 11.01 -7.25 20.97
N GLU A 80 10.65 -5.98 21.19
CA GLU A 80 11.18 -4.82 20.43
C GLU A 80 12.71 -4.79 20.31
N GLY A 81 13.42 -5.13 21.40
CA GLY A 81 14.89 -5.15 21.43
C GLY A 81 15.56 -6.30 20.68
N THR A 82 14.79 -7.13 19.98
CA THR A 82 15.27 -8.31 19.24
C THR A 82 14.95 -8.25 17.75
N ILE A 83 14.34 -7.16 17.29
CA ILE A 83 13.93 -7.00 15.89
C ILE A 83 15.16 -6.63 15.07
N ASP A 84 15.55 -7.54 14.17
CA ASP A 84 16.60 -7.36 13.19
C ASP A 84 15.98 -7.32 11.79
N VAL A 85 16.06 -6.16 11.13
CA VAL A 85 15.53 -5.95 9.79
C VAL A 85 16.67 -5.92 8.79
N THR A 86 16.56 -6.72 7.74
CA THR A 86 17.49 -6.71 6.60
C THR A 86 16.75 -6.43 5.30
N ILE A 87 17.32 -5.53 4.49
CA ILE A 87 16.81 -5.13 3.17
C ILE A 87 17.88 -5.52 2.15
N ALA A 88 17.50 -6.33 1.15
CA ALA A 88 18.42 -6.87 0.15
C ALA A 88 19.68 -7.55 0.76
N GLY A 89 19.51 -8.20 1.91
CA GLY A 89 20.59 -8.90 2.63
C GLY A 89 21.54 -8.01 3.44
N SER A 90 21.28 -6.70 3.51
CA SER A 90 22.05 -5.77 4.35
C SER A 90 21.20 -5.30 5.53
N ALA A 91 21.84 -5.07 6.68
CA ALA A 91 21.17 -4.49 7.84
C ALA A 91 20.56 -3.13 7.47
N ALA A 92 19.28 -2.98 7.78
CA ALA A 92 18.51 -1.80 7.43
C ALA A 92 18.36 -0.85 8.62
N SER A 93 18.28 0.44 8.30
CA SER A 93 17.89 1.51 9.23
C SER A 93 16.80 2.35 8.56
N GLY A 94 16.06 3.16 9.32
CA GLY A 94 14.90 3.89 8.78
C GLY A 94 13.61 3.05 8.79
N TRP A 95 13.47 2.18 9.79
CA TRP A 95 12.22 1.45 10.06
C TRP A 95 11.81 1.68 11.52
N THR A 96 10.52 1.56 11.79
CA THR A 96 9.94 1.70 13.13
C THR A 96 8.99 0.55 13.39
N TYR A 97 9.06 -0.08 14.56
CA TYR A 97 8.08 -1.08 14.98
C TYR A 97 6.98 -0.42 15.80
N ASP A 98 5.72 -0.66 15.40
CA ASP A 98 4.54 -0.31 16.20
C ASP A 98 4.01 -1.57 16.91
N PRO A 99 4.15 -1.67 18.24
CA PRO A 99 3.66 -2.82 19.01
C PRO A 99 2.12 -2.89 19.07
N ALA A 100 1.40 -1.79 18.85
CA ALA A 100 -0.06 -1.77 18.83
C ALA A 100 -0.62 -2.35 17.53
N ALA A 101 0.02 -2.04 16.39
CA ALA A 101 -0.31 -2.61 15.08
C ALA A 101 0.36 -3.96 14.80
N ASN A 102 1.36 -4.33 15.63
CA ASN A 102 2.27 -5.45 15.42
C ASN A 102 2.90 -5.45 14.02
N ALA A 103 3.45 -4.30 13.63
CA ALA A 103 3.93 -4.08 12.28
C ALA A 103 5.16 -3.20 12.24
N ILE A 104 5.96 -3.36 11.18
CA ILE A 104 7.16 -2.57 10.93
C ILE A 104 6.89 -1.62 9.79
N SER A 105 7.01 -0.32 10.05
CA SER A 105 6.90 0.72 9.05
C SER A 105 8.27 1.13 8.51
N PHE A 106 8.36 1.47 7.22
CA PHE A 106 9.59 1.88 6.53
C PHE A 106 9.53 3.35 6.11
N ASP A 107 10.54 4.14 6.47
CA ASP A 107 10.71 5.54 6.03
C ASP A 107 12.19 5.80 5.63
N PRO A 108 12.48 5.97 4.33
CA PRO A 108 11.53 6.09 3.21
C PRO A 108 10.90 4.75 2.77
N PRO A 109 9.79 4.79 2.01
CA PRO A 109 9.16 3.62 1.41
C PRO A 109 10.13 2.73 0.63
N LEU A 110 9.89 1.43 0.66
CA LEU A 110 10.74 0.46 -0.04
C LEU A 110 10.44 0.45 -1.55
N GLY A 111 11.51 0.40 -2.35
CA GLY A 111 11.40 0.24 -3.80
C GLY A 111 10.98 -1.17 -4.20
N GLU A 112 10.35 -1.29 -5.38
CA GLU A 112 9.92 -2.57 -5.93
C GLU A 112 11.06 -3.58 -6.11
N GLY A 113 10.74 -4.87 -6.02
CA GLY A 113 11.71 -5.95 -6.18
C GLY A 113 12.70 -6.13 -5.01
N THR A 114 12.51 -5.38 -3.93
CA THR A 114 13.34 -5.46 -2.73
C THR A 114 12.88 -6.59 -1.81
N THR A 115 13.82 -7.47 -1.42
CA THR A 115 13.55 -8.50 -0.39
C THR A 115 13.77 -7.93 1.00
N VAL A 116 12.75 -8.02 1.85
CA VAL A 116 12.82 -7.69 3.28
C VAL A 116 12.77 -8.97 4.09
N THR A 117 13.70 -9.12 5.04
CA THR A 117 13.67 -10.19 6.03
C THR A 117 13.69 -9.56 7.42
N VAL A 118 12.76 -9.99 8.26
CA VAL A 118 12.65 -9.55 9.66
C VAL A 118 12.77 -10.77 10.56
N ASP A 119 13.81 -10.76 11.39
CA ASP A 119 14.03 -11.75 12.43
C ASP A 119 13.72 -11.11 13.79
N TYR A 120 12.98 -11.81 14.66
CA TYR A 120 12.62 -11.32 15.99
C TYR A 120 12.34 -12.46 16.95
N ALA A 121 12.57 -12.22 18.24
CA ALA A 121 12.07 -13.08 19.30
C ALA A 121 10.59 -12.79 19.56
N VAL A 122 9.79 -13.83 19.71
CA VAL A 122 8.37 -13.70 20.06
C VAL A 122 8.25 -13.21 21.49
N LEU A 123 7.45 -12.17 21.72
CA LEU A 123 7.12 -11.67 23.04
C LEU A 123 6.30 -12.73 23.77
N SER A 124 6.91 -13.45 24.70
CA SER A 124 6.21 -14.38 25.58
C SER A 124 5.97 -13.73 26.94
N THR A 125 4.77 -13.93 27.49
CA THR A 125 4.53 -13.71 28.90
C THR A 125 5.06 -14.91 29.65
N CYS A 126 6.02 -14.72 30.57
CA CYS A 126 6.36 -15.78 31.52
C CYS A 126 5.11 -16.08 32.36
N GLU A 127 4.55 -17.28 32.20
CA GLU A 127 3.57 -17.84 33.14
C GLU A 127 4.27 -18.41 34.39
#